data_AF-A0A9D8LMF7-F1
#
_entry.id   AF-A0A9D8LMF7-F1
#
_cell.length_a   1.000
_cell.length_b   1.000
_cell.length_c   1.000
_cell.angle_alpha   90.00
_cell.angle_beta   90.00
_cell.angle_gamma   90.00
#
_symmetry.space_group_name_H-M   'P 1'
#
loop_
_entity.id
_entity.type
_entity.pdbx_description
1 polymer ?
#
loop_
_entity_poly.entity_id
_entity_poly.type
_entity_poly.pdbx_seq_one_letter_code
_entity_poly.pdbx_strand_id
1 'polypeptide(L)' 'MRIVTFDVRRDDDAGVWYASSRSDAGIVTEAATIEALRERLKLLVPDFLETEEELRLDLDIKVSDIVQAA' A
#
# COMPACT_ATOMS: atom_id res chain seq x y z
N MET A 1 2.26 12.48 -15.22
CA MET A 1 2.04 11.16 -14.62
C MET A 1 3.04 10.98 -13.48
N ARG A 2 2.55 11.04 -12.24
CA ARG A 2 3.35 10.82 -11.02
C ARG A 2 3.20 9.37 -10.59
N ILE A 3 4.32 8.72 -10.26
CA ILE A 3 4.32 7.35 -9.74
C ILE A 3 4.49 7.42 -8.22
N VAL A 4 3.60 6.75 -7.49
CA VAL A 4 3.70 6.59 -6.04
C VAL A 4 3.92 5.12 -5.75
N THR A 5 5.12 4.79 -5.26
CA THR A 5 5.49 3.41 -4.92
C THR A 5 5.18 3.13 -3.46
N PHE A 6 4.52 2.00 -3.21
CA PHE A 6 4.19 1.50 -1.89
C PHE A 6 4.89 0.18 -1.61
N ASP A 7 5.49 0.07 -0.43
CA ASP A 7 5.82 -1.20 0.18
C ASP A 7 4.54 -1.80 0.77
N VAL A 8 4.14 -2.97 0.28
CA VAL A 8 2.89 -3.64 0.69
C VAL A 8 3.19 -4.98 1.33
N ARG A 9 2.65 -5.22 2.52
CA ARG A 9 2.89 -6.44 3.30
C ARG A 9 1.61 -6.93 3.96
N ARG A 10 1.55 -8.23 4.22
CA ARG A 10 0.56 -8.82 5.12
C ARG A 10 1.10 -8.78 6.54
N ASP A 11 0.26 -8.35 7.47
CA ASP A 11 0.42 -8.57 8.89
C ASP A 11 -0.52 -9.72 9.28
N ASP A 12 0.06 -10.88 9.59
CA ASP A 12 -0.71 -12.07 9.94
C ASP A 12 -1.22 -12.03 11.39
N ASP A 13 -0.53 -11.32 12.29
CA ASP A 13 -0.96 -11.15 13.68
C ASP A 13 -2.20 -10.25 13.77
N ALA A 14 -2.24 -9.18 12.96
CA ALA A 14 -3.37 -8.27 12.86
C ALA A 14 -4.42 -8.72 11.82
N GLY A 15 -4.08 -9.64 10.93
CA GLY A 15 -4.97 -10.14 9.88
C GLY A 15 -5.28 -9.10 8.79
N VAL A 16 -4.37 -8.15 8.54
CA VAL A 16 -4.54 -7.05 7.59
C VAL A 16 -3.42 -6.97 6.57
N TRP A 17 -3.69 -6.37 5.42
CA TRP A 17 -2.68 -5.86 4.50
C TRP A 17 -2.42 -4.40 4.83
N TYR A 18 -1.15 -4.00 4.86
CA TYR A 18 -0.77 -2.60 5.02
C TYR A 18 0.14 -2.14 3.88
N ALA A 19 0.05 -0.85 3.56
CA ALA A 19 0.86 -0.15 2.58
C ALA A 19 1.54 1.05 3.21
N SER A 20 2.82 1.24 2.91
CA SER A 20 3.60 2.43 3.26
C SER A 20 4.22 3.02 2.00
N SER A 21 4.03 4.30 1.73
CA SER A 21 4.66 4.95 0.59
C SER A 21 6.17 5.02 0.80
N ARG A 22 6.95 4.69 -0.23
CA ARG A 22 8.41 4.84 -0.24
C ARG A 22 8.86 6.29 -0.49
N SER A 23 7.98 7.10 -1.06
CA SER A 23 8.18 8.54 -1.24
C SER A 23 8.08 9.31 0.08
N ASP A 24 8.51 10.57 0.03
CA ASP A 24 8.31 11.60 1.05
C ASP A 24 6.84 11.91 1.38
N ALA A 25 5.88 11.38 0.61
CA ALA A 25 4.46 11.50 0.88
C ALA A 25 4.03 10.98 2.27
N GLY A 26 4.74 10.03 2.88
CA GLY A 26 4.41 9.55 4.23
C GLY A 26 3.02 8.89 4.36
N ILE A 27 2.47 8.38 3.27
CA ILE A 27 1.17 7.74 3.24
C ILE A 27 1.28 6.34 3.84
N VAL A 28 0.51 6.06 4.89
CA VAL A 28 0.39 4.74 5.51
C VAL A 28 -1.08 4.40 5.66
N THR A 29 -1.47 3.18 5.26
CA THR A 29 -2.86 2.73 5.32
C THR A 29 -2.96 1.21 5.30
N GLU A 30 -4.08 0.66 5.76
CA GLU A 30 -4.31 -0.77 5.86
C GLU A 30 -5.75 -1.16 5.51
N ALA A 31 -5.95 -2.44 5.19
CA ALA A 31 -7.26 -3.04 4.97
C ALA A 31 -7.22 -4.56 5.15
N ALA A 32 -8.39 -5.18 5.37
CA ALA A 32 -8.49 -6.62 5.61
C ALA A 32 -8.03 -7.50 4.42
N THR A 33 -8.19 -7.03 3.17
CA THR A 33 -7.77 -7.74 1.96
C THR A 33 -6.93 -6.85 1.05
N ILE A 34 -6.17 -7.45 0.13
CA ILE A 34 -5.34 -6.70 -0.82
C ILE A 34 -6.21 -5.88 -1.80
N GLU A 35 -7.39 -6.38 -2.15
CA GLU A 35 -8.36 -5.67 -2.97
C GLU A 35 -8.91 -4.46 -2.23
N ALA A 36 -9.30 -4.62 -0.95
CA ALA A 36 -9.77 -3.51 -0.14
C ALA A 36 -8.68 -2.43 0.06
N LEU A 37 -7.42 -2.86 0.20
CA LEU A 37 -6.28 -1.95 0.28
C LEU A 37 -6.10 -1.15 -1.02
N ARG A 38 -6.24 -1.81 -2.18
CA ARG A 38 -6.17 -1.16 -3.49
C ARG A 38 -7.27 -0.12 -3.68
N GLU A 39 -8.51 -0.45 -3.35
CA GLU A 39 -9.62 0.52 -3.44
C GLU A 39 -9.40 1.70 -2.49
N ARG A 40 -8.91 1.44 -1.28
CA ARG A 40 -8.58 2.50 -0.31
C ARG A 40 -7.50 3.44 -0.84
N LEU A 41 -6.43 2.91 -1.46
CA LEU A 41 -5.35 3.72 -2.03
C LEU A 41 -5.82 4.59 -3.21
N LYS A 42 -6.75 4.10 -4.04
CA LYS A 42 -7.33 4.89 -5.15
C LYS A 42 -8.02 6.17 -4.68
N LEU A 43 -8.63 6.13 -3.50
CA LEU A 43 -9.31 7.28 -2.90
C LEU A 43 -8.34 8.14 -2.09
N LEU A 44 -7.50 7.50 -1.27
CA LEU A 44 -6.67 8.20 -0.30
C LEU A 44 -5.50 8.95 -0.96
N VAL A 45 -4.86 8.39 -1.98
CA VAL A 45 -3.64 8.99 -2.56
C VAL A 45 -3.90 10.33 -3.27
N PRO A 46 -4.93 10.47 -4.13
CA PRO A 46 -5.26 11.77 -4.71
C PRO A 46 -5.59 12.82 -3.65
N ASP A 47 -6.44 12.46 -2.68
CA ASP A 47 -6.85 13.35 -1.59
C ASP A 47 -5.65 13.82 -0.75
N PHE A 48 -4.74 12.90 -0.42
CA PHE A 48 -3.58 13.22 0.41
C PHE A 48 -2.55 14.10 -0.31
N LEU A 49 -2.38 13.91 -1.62
CA LEU A 49 -1.40 14.66 -2.41
C LEU A 49 -1.93 16.01 -2.91
N GLU A 50 -3.22 16.29 -2.71
CA GLU A 50 -3.90 17.51 -3.18
C GLU A 50 -3.57 17.80 -4.66
N THR A 51 -3.57 16.76 -5.50
CA THR A 51 -3.11 16.85 -6.89
C THR A 51 -4.17 16.39 -7.88
N GLU A 52 -4.27 17.13 -8.98
CA GLU A 52 -5.07 16.78 -10.16
C GLU A 52 -4.23 16.01 -11.21
N GLU A 53 -2.96 15.72 -10.92
CA GLU A 53 -2.09 14.98 -11.82
C GLU A 53 -2.55 13.52 -11.97
N GLU A 54 -2.34 12.94 -13.15
CA GLU A 54 -2.52 11.51 -13.34
C GLU A 54 -1.57 10.72 -12.43
N LEU A 55 -2.14 9.91 -11.54
CA LEU A 55 -1.43 9.09 -10.56
C LEU A 55 -1.36 7.63 -11.01
N ARG A 56 -0.15 7.06 -10.91
CA ARG A 56 0.08 5.62 -11.04
C ARG A 56 0.56 5.06 -9.71
N LEU A 57 -0.18 4.11 -9.17
CA LEU A 57 0.20 3.40 -7.96
C LEU A 57 1.04 2.18 -8.34
N ASP A 58 2.24 2.10 -7.78
CA ASP A 58 3.14 0.97 -7.92
C ASP A 58 3.23 0.22 -6.59
N LEU A 59 2.80 -1.03 -6.56
CA LEU A 59 2.67 -1.82 -5.33
C LEU A 59 3.75 -2.90 -5.30
N ASP A 60 4.77 -2.71 -4.48
CA ASP A 60 5.82 -3.68 -4.20
C ASP A 60 5.32 -4.65 -3.13
N ILE A 61 4.57 -5.67 -3.55
CA ILE A 61 3.97 -6.66 -2.66
C ILE A 61 5.05 -7.63 -2.20
N LYS A 62 5.40 -7.53 -0.92
CA LYS A 62 6.34 -8.41 -0.24
C LYS A 62 5.57 -9.53 0.42
N VAL A 63 5.51 -10.66 -0.27
CA VAL A 63 5.13 -11.93 0.34
C VAL A 63 6.36 -12.39 1.10
N SER A 64 6.35 -12.25 2.42
CA SER A 64 7.36 -12.92 3.24
C SER A 64 7.20 -14.42 3.01
N ASP A 65 8.25 -15.10 2.53
CA ASP A 65 8.31 -16.55 2.58
C ASP A 65 8.17 -16.94 4.06
N ILE A 66 7.00 -17.45 4.46
CA ILE A 66 6.83 -18.11 5.74
C ILE A 66 7.61 -19.43 5.65
N VAL A 67 8.94 -19.35 5.75
CA VAL A 67 9.74 -20.47 6.24
C VAL A 67 9.57 -20.47 7.76
N GLN A 68 8.47 -21.06 8.19
CA GLN A 68 8.34 -21.53 9.55
C GLN A 68 9.29 -22.73 9.68
N ALA A 69 10.54 -22.45 10.04
CA ALA A 69 11.52 -23.47 10.34
C ALA A 69 11.11 -24.18 11.64
N ALA A 70 10.75 -25.45 11.47
CA ALA A 70 10.75 -26.59 12.41
C ALA A 70 10.10 -26.42 13.80
#